data_AF-A0A7V5Q0V9-F1
#
_entry.id   AF-A0A7V5Q0V9-F1
#
_cell.length_a   1.000
_cell.length_b   1.000
_cell.length_c   1.000
_cell.angle_alpha   90.00
_cell.angle_beta   90.00
_cell.angle_gamma   90.00
#
_symmetry.space_group_name_H-M   'P 1'
#
loop_
_entity.id
_entity.type
_entity.pdbx_description
1 polymer ?
#
loop_
_entity_poly.entity_id
_entity_poly.type
_entity_poly.pdbx_seq_one_letter_code
_entity_poly.pdbx_strand_id
1 'polypeptide(L)'
;MAERSPSHETTEITAETLYDKCVALAHNLWWTWQPEVIALFRDLDPIRWRQADHNPVALLREFTPERLALRAAELVLYSRINHAYRRLREYMRRQQTWGATHAGVLGARPVAYFSAEFGIHESIPIYSGGLGVLSGDHIKSASGLGVPLVAVGLFYDQGYFRQRSDEHGYQQEEYVDTQVDDLPMQAAIDSHGDPIMVSIETRDGTVHAKVWLMHVGRVQLYLLDCDVEGNSPQDRELTARLYGGDERTRIRQELVLSVGGVRALRALGITPGVYHLNEGHSAFAPLEVIRERMQDDGLSFDEALREVARQTVFTTHTPVPAGHDRFGAELVEEHLGPLRDALGISLEQLLGLGRVEP
;
A
#
# COMPACT_ATOMS: atom_id res chain seq x y z
N MET A 1 -48.42 37.70 -0.03
CA MET A 1 -48.77 36.32 -0.41
C MET A 1 -47.48 35.53 -0.54
N ALA A 2 -47.30 34.59 0.40
CA ALA A 2 -46.41 33.43 0.40
C ALA A 2 -44.91 33.62 0.10
N GLU A 3 -44.13 33.74 1.18
CA GLU A 3 -42.74 33.28 1.25
C GLU A 3 -42.67 31.78 0.92
N ARG A 4 -41.77 31.41 0.00
CA ARG A 4 -41.44 30.01 -0.26
C ARG A 4 -40.46 29.54 0.81
N SER A 5 -40.93 28.65 1.68
CA SER A 5 -40.09 27.87 2.58
C SER A 5 -39.00 27.12 1.80
N PRO A 6 -37.78 26.95 2.34
CA PRO A 6 -36.82 26.02 1.79
C PRO A 6 -37.37 24.61 1.97
N SER A 7 -37.52 23.88 0.88
CA SER A 7 -37.83 22.46 0.89
C SER A 7 -36.73 21.72 1.68
N HIS A 8 -37.11 21.10 2.80
CA HIS A 8 -36.33 20.04 3.39
C HIS A 8 -36.13 18.95 2.33
N GLU A 9 -34.90 18.81 1.80
CA GLU A 9 -34.47 17.58 1.15
C GLU A 9 -34.41 16.48 2.22
N THR A 10 -35.55 15.88 2.54
CA THR A 10 -35.59 14.51 3.07
C THR A 10 -35.07 13.61 1.96
N THR A 11 -33.78 13.32 1.98
CA THR A 11 -33.17 12.30 1.13
C THR A 11 -33.85 10.98 1.46
N GLU A 12 -34.76 10.51 0.60
CA GLU A 12 -35.32 9.16 0.74
C GLU A 12 -34.17 8.16 0.80
N ILE A 13 -34.13 7.36 1.87
CA ILE A 13 -33.14 6.31 2.02
C ILE A 13 -33.57 5.18 1.08
N THR A 14 -33.06 5.21 -0.15
CA THR A 14 -33.21 4.09 -1.08
C THR A 14 -32.33 2.93 -0.63
N ALA A 15 -32.70 1.72 -1.07
CA ALA A 15 -31.88 0.53 -0.85
C ALA A 15 -30.45 0.72 -1.40
N GLU A 16 -30.35 1.36 -2.58
CA GLU A 16 -29.10 1.74 -3.23
C GLU A 16 -28.23 2.63 -2.34
N THR A 17 -28.80 3.72 -1.83
CA THR A 17 -28.06 4.67 -0.98
C THR A 17 -27.59 4.04 0.33
N LEU A 18 -28.28 3.01 0.84
CA LEU A 18 -27.82 2.27 2.01
C LEU A 18 -26.66 1.35 1.66
N TYR A 19 -26.75 0.64 0.53
CA TYR A 19 -25.71 -0.22 0.01
C TYR A 19 -24.41 0.56 -0.25
N ASP A 20 -24.50 1.70 -0.94
CA ASP A 20 -23.36 2.58 -1.23
C ASP A 20 -22.62 3.04 0.04
N LYS A 21 -23.35 3.29 1.13
CA LYS A 21 -22.74 3.67 2.41
C LYS A 21 -21.95 2.51 3.02
N CYS A 22 -22.46 1.29 2.92
CA CYS A 22 -21.75 0.09 3.36
C CYS A 22 -20.52 -0.16 2.48
N VAL A 23 -20.64 0.00 1.17
CA VAL A 23 -19.52 -0.11 0.21
C VAL A 23 -18.43 0.90 0.56
N ALA A 24 -18.79 2.17 0.78
CA ALA A 24 -17.85 3.21 1.18
C ALA A 24 -17.16 2.94 2.52
N LEU A 25 -17.87 2.33 3.48
CA LEU A 25 -17.28 1.88 4.75
C LEU A 25 -16.33 0.71 4.55
N ALA A 26 -16.65 -0.25 3.68
CA ALA A 26 -15.83 -1.43 3.40
C ALA A 26 -14.54 -1.08 2.64
N HIS A 27 -14.62 -0.14 1.69
CA HIS A 27 -13.51 0.26 0.81
C HIS A 27 -12.52 1.25 1.43
N ASN A 28 -12.76 1.71 2.66
CA ASN A 28 -11.77 2.47 3.42
C ASN A 28 -11.42 1.70 4.69
N LEU A 29 -10.17 1.22 4.76
CA LEU A 29 -9.66 0.38 5.84
C LEU A 29 -9.69 1.06 7.22
N TRP A 30 -10.14 2.33 7.32
CA TRP A 30 -10.55 2.97 8.57
C TRP A 30 -11.40 2.09 9.47
N TRP A 31 -12.30 1.27 8.91
CA TRP A 31 -13.15 0.38 9.69
C TRP A 31 -12.35 -0.62 10.56
N THR A 32 -11.12 -0.99 10.17
CA THR A 32 -10.32 -2.03 10.82
C THR A 32 -9.87 -1.66 12.24
N TRP A 33 -9.95 -0.38 12.62
CA TRP A 33 -9.72 0.08 14.00
C TRP A 33 -10.94 0.80 14.59
N GLN A 34 -12.14 0.50 14.09
CA GLN A 34 -13.42 1.02 14.61
C GLN A 34 -14.31 -0.13 15.06
N PRO A 35 -14.32 -0.47 16.36
CA PRO A 35 -15.10 -1.60 16.88
C PRO A 35 -16.59 -1.54 16.50
N GLU A 36 -17.19 -0.35 16.41
CA GLU A 36 -18.60 -0.21 16.06
C GLU A 36 -18.89 -0.56 14.60
N VAL A 37 -17.93 -0.32 13.70
CA VAL A 37 -18.05 -0.63 12.26
C VAL A 37 -17.78 -2.10 12.00
N ILE A 38 -16.80 -2.70 12.71
CA ILE A 38 -16.57 -4.15 12.69
C ILE A 38 -17.82 -4.89 13.16
N ALA A 39 -18.39 -4.46 14.29
CA ALA A 39 -19.63 -5.05 14.81
C ALA A 39 -20.80 -4.89 13.82
N LEU A 40 -20.88 -3.77 13.10
CA LEU A 40 -21.91 -3.57 12.08
C LEU A 40 -21.85 -4.63 10.98
N PHE A 41 -20.66 -4.89 10.41
CA PHE A 41 -20.52 -5.92 9.36
C PHE A 41 -20.76 -7.34 9.89
N ARG A 42 -20.27 -7.64 11.09
CA ARG A 42 -20.56 -8.92 11.76
C ARG A 42 -22.05 -9.14 11.97
N ASP A 43 -22.78 -8.10 12.41
CA ASP A 43 -24.20 -8.22 12.74
C ASP A 43 -25.08 -8.37 11.48
N LEU A 44 -24.63 -7.91 10.31
CA LEU A 44 -25.36 -8.10 9.04
C LEU A 44 -25.55 -9.58 8.71
N ASP A 45 -24.50 -10.38 8.85
CA ASP A 45 -24.55 -11.85 8.76
C ASP A 45 -23.34 -12.49 9.47
N PRO A 46 -23.49 -12.94 10.73
CA PRO A 46 -22.38 -13.48 11.53
C PRO A 46 -21.77 -14.78 10.98
N ILE A 47 -22.52 -15.52 10.16
CA ILE A 47 -22.03 -16.76 9.55
C ILE A 47 -21.17 -16.40 8.34
N ARG A 48 -21.70 -15.59 7.43
CA ARG A 48 -20.97 -15.15 6.24
C ARG A 48 -19.76 -14.31 6.59
N TRP A 49 -19.84 -13.46 7.61
CA TRP A 49 -18.69 -12.69 8.12
C TRP A 49 -17.49 -13.57 8.47
N ARG A 50 -17.72 -14.73 9.12
CA ARG A 50 -16.65 -15.69 9.44
C ARG A 50 -16.17 -16.47 8.23
N GLN A 51 -17.07 -16.78 7.30
CA GLN A 51 -16.70 -17.50 6.06
C GLN A 51 -15.91 -16.63 5.08
N ALA A 52 -16.13 -15.33 5.12
CA ALA A 52 -15.42 -14.34 4.33
C ALA A 52 -14.11 -13.86 4.98
N ASP A 53 -13.57 -14.59 5.97
CA ASP A 53 -12.36 -14.20 6.72
C ASP A 53 -12.40 -12.74 7.21
N HIS A 54 -13.58 -12.32 7.71
CA HIS A 54 -13.82 -10.96 8.21
C HIS A 54 -13.59 -9.86 7.16
N ASN A 55 -13.83 -10.17 5.88
CA ASN A 55 -13.73 -9.22 4.79
C ASN A 55 -15.11 -8.59 4.45
N PRO A 56 -15.29 -7.27 4.66
CA PRO A 56 -16.57 -6.62 4.38
C PRO A 56 -16.86 -6.46 2.88
N VAL A 57 -15.84 -6.41 2.02
CA VAL A 57 -16.04 -6.33 0.57
C VAL A 57 -16.61 -7.65 0.07
N ALA A 58 -15.97 -8.77 0.42
CA ALA A 58 -16.48 -10.12 0.11
C ALA A 58 -17.88 -10.35 0.69
N LEU A 59 -18.13 -9.93 1.95
CA LEU A 59 -19.46 -10.01 2.56
C LEU A 59 -20.51 -9.26 1.74
N LEU A 60 -20.24 -8.01 1.32
CA LEU A 60 -21.20 -7.17 0.61
C LEU A 60 -21.49 -7.63 -0.82
N ARG A 61 -20.56 -8.34 -1.48
CA ARG A 61 -20.78 -8.94 -2.81
C ARG A 61 -21.90 -9.99 -2.81
N GLU A 62 -22.21 -10.58 -1.65
CA GLU A 62 -23.31 -11.55 -1.52
C GLU A 62 -24.70 -10.90 -1.39
N PHE A 63 -24.77 -9.58 -1.25
CA PHE A 63 -26.01 -8.83 -1.09
C PHE A 63 -26.36 -8.02 -2.34
N THR A 64 -27.62 -8.09 -2.75
CA THR A 64 -28.20 -7.01 -3.55
C THR A 64 -28.58 -5.84 -2.63
N PRO A 65 -28.71 -4.61 -3.15
CA PRO A 65 -29.16 -3.47 -2.37
C PRO A 65 -30.47 -3.73 -1.60
N GLU A 66 -31.46 -4.37 -2.23
CA GLU A 66 -32.76 -4.67 -1.63
C GLU A 66 -32.63 -5.67 -0.48
N ARG A 67 -31.80 -6.71 -0.65
CA ARG A 67 -31.58 -7.73 0.37
C ARG A 67 -30.86 -7.14 1.58
N LEU A 68 -29.87 -6.28 1.35
CA LEU A 68 -29.17 -5.57 2.43
C LEU A 68 -30.13 -4.63 3.17
N ALA A 69 -30.97 -3.88 2.45
CA ALA A 69 -31.95 -2.97 3.04
C ALA A 69 -33.00 -3.71 3.88
N LEU A 70 -33.49 -4.87 3.43
CA LEU A 70 -34.40 -5.72 4.18
C LEU A 70 -33.72 -6.21 5.48
N ARG A 71 -32.51 -6.76 5.38
CA ARG A 71 -31.74 -7.20 6.56
C ARG A 71 -31.47 -6.08 7.55
N ALA A 72 -31.08 -4.90 7.06
CA ALA A 72 -30.86 -3.74 7.89
C ALA A 72 -32.15 -3.27 8.59
N ALA A 73 -33.33 -3.52 8.02
CA ALA A 73 -34.62 -3.24 8.65
C ALA A 73 -34.90 -4.21 9.80
N GLU A 74 -34.81 -5.51 9.51
CA GLU A 74 -35.05 -6.59 10.49
C GLU A 74 -34.17 -6.44 11.73
N LEU A 75 -32.91 -6.07 11.52
CA LEU A 75 -31.89 -5.94 12.57
C LEU A 75 -31.75 -4.51 13.13
N VAL A 76 -32.56 -3.56 12.65
CA VAL A 76 -32.55 -2.15 13.09
C VAL A 76 -31.15 -1.51 12.93
N LEU A 77 -30.45 -1.81 11.82
CA LEU A 77 -29.08 -1.34 11.55
C LEU A 77 -29.01 0.01 10.81
N TYR A 78 -30.12 0.52 10.28
CA TYR A 78 -30.14 1.77 9.50
C TYR A 78 -29.46 2.95 10.20
N SER A 79 -29.76 3.18 11.48
CA SER A 79 -29.16 4.28 12.25
C SER A 79 -27.66 4.07 12.44
N ARG A 80 -27.22 2.82 12.68
CA ARG A 80 -25.82 2.44 12.84
C ARG A 80 -25.02 2.64 11.55
N ILE A 81 -25.55 2.21 10.40
CA ILE A 81 -24.91 2.40 9.08
C ILE A 81 -24.74 3.89 8.80
N ASN A 82 -25.81 4.68 8.96
CA ASN A 82 -25.75 6.12 8.72
C ASN A 82 -24.78 6.83 9.67
N HIS A 83 -24.75 6.44 10.95
CA HIS A 83 -23.83 6.99 11.92
C HIS A 83 -22.38 6.67 11.59
N ALA A 84 -22.07 5.40 11.28
CA ALA A 84 -20.73 4.96 10.86
C ALA A 84 -20.26 5.73 9.62
N TYR A 85 -21.11 5.83 8.60
CA TYR A 85 -20.79 6.56 7.37
C TYR A 85 -20.56 8.06 7.62
N ARG A 86 -21.38 8.70 8.47
CA ARG A 86 -21.16 10.10 8.88
C ARG A 86 -19.82 10.26 9.61
N ARG A 87 -19.48 9.37 10.53
CA ARG A 87 -18.18 9.38 11.23
C ARG A 87 -17.01 9.25 10.27
N LEU A 88 -17.08 8.35 9.28
CA LEU A 88 -16.06 8.27 8.24
C LEU A 88 -15.92 9.60 7.48
N ARG A 89 -17.03 10.21 7.05
CA ARG A 89 -16.98 11.50 6.34
C ARG A 89 -16.42 12.63 7.20
N GLU A 90 -16.82 12.71 8.46
CA GLU A 90 -16.31 13.70 9.42
C GLU A 90 -14.82 13.49 9.68
N TYR A 91 -14.39 12.23 9.83
CA TYR A 91 -13.00 11.88 9.90
C TYR A 91 -12.26 12.38 8.65
N MET A 92 -12.65 11.96 7.45
CA MET A 92 -11.96 12.34 6.21
C MET A 92 -11.90 13.86 5.96
N ARG A 93 -12.93 14.62 6.37
CA ARG A 93 -13.00 16.07 6.16
C ARG A 93 -12.33 16.93 7.22
N ARG A 94 -11.99 16.35 8.37
CA ARG A 94 -11.42 17.11 9.50
C ARG A 94 -10.06 17.71 9.10
N GLN A 95 -10.01 19.04 9.03
CA GLN A 95 -8.82 19.82 8.70
C GLN A 95 -7.97 20.15 9.94
N GLN A 96 -8.60 20.30 11.11
CA GLN A 96 -7.90 20.53 12.38
C GLN A 96 -7.46 19.19 12.97
N THR A 97 -6.35 18.66 12.46
CA THR A 97 -5.71 17.43 12.96
C THR A 97 -4.44 17.77 13.73
N TRP A 98 -3.89 16.80 14.46
CA TRP A 98 -2.60 16.99 15.13
C TRP A 98 -1.50 17.29 14.10
N GLY A 99 -1.50 16.59 12.97
CA GLY A 99 -0.56 16.78 11.86
C GLY A 99 -0.71 18.13 11.18
N ALA A 100 -1.93 18.66 11.03
CA ALA A 100 -2.12 20.02 10.51
C ALA A 100 -1.46 21.09 11.39
N THR A 101 -1.45 20.89 12.72
CA THR A 101 -0.83 21.83 13.67
C THR A 101 0.68 21.63 13.80
N HIS A 102 1.17 20.39 13.80
CA HIS A 102 2.56 20.08 14.18
C HIS A 102 3.45 19.62 13.01
N ALA A 103 2.86 19.16 11.90
CA ALA A 103 3.57 18.67 10.73
C ALA A 103 3.39 19.59 9.50
N GLY A 104 3.06 20.87 9.73
CA GLY A 104 2.86 21.87 8.67
C GLY A 104 4.09 22.07 7.76
N VAL A 105 5.29 21.75 8.25
CA VAL A 105 6.53 21.76 7.46
C VAL A 105 6.50 20.78 6.28
N LEU A 106 5.74 19.68 6.38
CA LEU A 106 5.56 18.75 5.26
C LEU A 106 4.67 19.35 4.17
N GLY A 107 3.67 20.16 4.55
CA GLY A 107 2.81 20.88 3.60
C GLY A 107 2.27 19.98 2.48
N ALA A 108 2.53 20.38 1.23
CA ALA A 108 2.16 19.62 0.02
C ALA A 108 3.14 18.48 -0.34
N ARG A 109 4.21 18.30 0.43
CA ARG A 109 5.28 17.32 0.21
C ARG A 109 5.23 16.25 1.32
N PRO A 110 4.40 15.21 1.17
CA PRO A 110 4.18 14.22 2.22
C PRO A 110 5.44 13.40 2.51
N VAL A 111 5.42 12.65 3.61
CA VAL A 111 6.34 11.53 3.81
C VAL A 111 5.94 10.40 2.86
N ALA A 112 6.88 9.84 2.12
CA ALA A 112 6.71 8.56 1.42
C ALA A 112 7.31 7.44 2.27
N TYR A 113 6.46 6.60 2.84
CA TYR A 113 6.84 5.48 3.69
C TYR A 113 6.88 4.19 2.87
N PHE A 114 8.08 3.63 2.68
CA PHE A 114 8.30 2.40 1.93
C PHE A 114 8.41 1.22 2.89
N SER A 115 7.63 0.17 2.65
CA SER A 115 7.77 -1.09 3.38
C SER A 115 7.42 -2.27 2.50
N ALA A 116 8.11 -3.39 2.72
CA ALA A 116 7.78 -4.65 2.05
C ALA A 116 6.44 -5.21 2.52
N GLU A 117 6.00 -4.97 3.77
CA GLU A 117 4.79 -5.57 4.31
C GLU A 117 3.91 -4.59 5.09
N PHE A 118 2.59 -4.82 5.07
CA PHE A 118 1.59 -4.00 5.77
C PHE A 118 0.52 -4.86 6.46
N GLY A 119 0.67 -5.03 7.77
CA GLY A 119 -0.27 -5.73 8.64
C GLY A 119 -1.43 -4.85 9.06
N ILE A 120 -2.42 -4.69 8.18
CA ILE A 120 -3.58 -3.83 8.43
C ILE A 120 -4.72 -4.61 9.08
N HIS A 121 -5.09 -5.75 8.49
CA HIS A 121 -6.18 -6.62 8.93
C HIS A 121 -6.02 -7.99 8.26
N GLU A 122 -6.53 -9.07 8.87
CA GLU A 122 -6.39 -10.45 8.33
C GLU A 122 -6.98 -10.63 6.92
N SER A 123 -7.94 -9.79 6.55
CA SER A 123 -8.55 -9.80 5.22
C SER A 123 -7.62 -9.26 4.11
N ILE A 124 -6.46 -8.68 4.48
CA ILE A 124 -5.45 -8.13 3.55
C ILE A 124 -4.12 -8.85 3.82
N PRO A 125 -3.87 -10.01 3.18
CA PRO A 125 -2.77 -10.90 3.55
C PRO A 125 -1.39 -10.47 3.00
N ILE A 126 -1.03 -9.18 3.10
CA ILE A 126 0.24 -8.60 2.58
C ILE A 126 1.30 -8.41 3.67
N TYR A 127 1.32 -9.29 4.67
CA TYR A 127 2.29 -9.25 5.77
C TYR A 127 2.58 -10.63 6.35
N SER A 128 3.74 -10.77 7.01
CA SER A 128 4.15 -12.02 7.67
C SER A 128 4.27 -11.89 9.20
N GLY A 129 4.75 -10.74 9.70
CA GLY A 129 5.18 -10.63 11.09
C GLY A 129 5.18 -9.22 11.65
N GLY A 130 6.06 -9.00 12.63
CA GLY A 130 6.10 -7.77 13.43
C GLY A 130 6.44 -6.51 12.64
N LEU A 131 7.28 -6.61 11.61
CA LEU A 131 7.61 -5.48 10.74
C LEU A 131 6.36 -4.95 10.01
N GLY A 132 5.54 -5.86 9.49
CA GLY A 132 4.29 -5.53 8.81
C GLY A 132 3.24 -4.99 9.75
N VAL A 133 3.06 -5.59 10.94
CA VAL A 133 2.16 -5.06 11.96
C VAL A 133 2.56 -3.63 12.34
N LEU A 134 3.86 -3.37 12.51
CA LEU A 134 4.38 -2.02 12.75
C LEU A 134 4.03 -1.09 11.58
N SER A 135 4.29 -1.48 10.33
CA SER A 135 3.94 -0.69 9.14
C SER A 135 2.46 -0.34 9.10
N GLY A 136 1.59 -1.31 9.37
CA GLY A 136 0.14 -1.14 9.44
C GLY A 136 -0.27 -0.15 10.53
N ASP A 137 0.22 -0.33 11.75
CA ASP A 137 -0.06 0.58 12.87
C ASP A 137 0.52 1.97 12.66
N HIS A 138 1.66 2.08 11.98
CA HIS A 138 2.29 3.35 11.63
C HIS A 138 1.39 4.16 10.71
N ILE A 139 0.89 3.56 9.62
CA ILE A 139 0.02 4.27 8.68
C ILE A 139 -1.38 4.53 9.25
N LYS A 140 -1.91 3.63 10.11
CA LYS A 140 -3.15 3.88 10.88
C LYS A 140 -3.00 5.08 11.81
N SER A 141 -1.85 5.19 12.48
CA SER A 141 -1.53 6.29 13.39
C SER A 141 -1.34 7.61 12.63
N ALA A 142 -0.57 7.61 11.54
CA ALA A 142 -0.40 8.76 10.66
C ALA A 142 -1.74 9.25 10.13
N SER A 143 -2.60 8.31 9.71
CA SER A 143 -3.97 8.56 9.29
C SER A 143 -4.78 9.21 10.39
N GLY A 144 -4.81 8.64 11.60
CA GLY A 144 -5.54 9.17 12.77
C GLY A 144 -5.11 10.58 13.19
N LEU A 145 -3.80 10.82 13.22
CA LEU A 145 -3.17 12.09 13.53
C LEU A 145 -3.29 13.11 12.40
N GLY A 146 -3.59 12.67 11.17
CA GLY A 146 -3.63 13.52 9.97
C GLY A 146 -2.24 14.03 9.58
N VAL A 147 -1.20 13.22 9.75
CA VAL A 147 0.14 13.49 9.23
C VAL A 147 0.14 13.27 7.72
N PRO A 148 0.65 14.20 6.89
CA PRO A 148 0.79 13.99 5.44
C PRO A 148 1.77 12.84 5.15
N LEU A 149 1.23 11.65 4.92
CA LEU A 149 1.97 10.44 4.64
C LEU A 149 1.26 9.64 3.55
N VAL A 150 2.05 9.15 2.59
CA VAL A 150 1.67 8.12 1.63
C VAL A 150 2.55 6.91 1.87
N ALA A 151 2.01 5.72 1.63
CA ALA A 151 2.72 4.47 1.81
C ALA A 151 2.91 3.77 0.46
N VAL A 152 4.04 3.08 0.31
CA VAL A 152 4.39 2.32 -0.88
C VAL A 152 4.84 0.92 -0.47
N GLY A 153 4.28 -0.09 -1.14
CA GLY A 153 4.57 -1.50 -0.89
C GLY A 153 4.42 -2.35 -2.15
N LEU A 154 4.55 -3.66 -1.97
CA LEU A 154 4.21 -4.65 -3.00
C LEU A 154 2.86 -5.28 -2.68
N PHE A 155 2.06 -5.56 -3.70
CA PHE A 155 0.92 -6.44 -3.57
C PHE A 155 1.42 -7.88 -3.66
N TYR A 156 1.05 -8.74 -2.71
CA TYR A 156 1.35 -10.17 -2.77
C TYR A 156 0.05 -10.94 -2.94
N ASP A 157 -0.20 -11.46 -4.14
CA ASP A 157 -1.47 -12.13 -4.42
C ASP A 157 -1.63 -13.45 -3.62
N GLN A 158 -0.54 -14.14 -3.27
CA GLN A 158 -0.55 -15.34 -2.42
C GLN A 158 -0.20 -15.05 -0.95
N GLY A 159 0.15 -13.81 -0.63
CA GLY A 159 0.55 -13.40 0.72
C GLY A 159 1.79 -14.13 1.23
N TYR A 160 1.78 -14.53 2.50
CA TYR A 160 2.84 -15.36 3.11
C TYR A 160 2.52 -16.85 2.96
N PHE A 161 1.87 -17.48 3.94
CA PHE A 161 1.24 -18.81 3.77
C PHE A 161 0.21 -19.04 4.89
N ARG A 162 -0.75 -19.95 4.65
CA ARG A 162 -1.61 -20.50 5.70
C ARG A 162 -0.92 -21.71 6.32
N GLN A 163 -0.62 -21.62 7.61
CA GLN A 163 -0.01 -22.73 8.34
C GLN A 163 -1.06 -23.81 8.64
N ARG A 164 -0.74 -25.06 8.30
CA ARG A 164 -1.47 -26.24 8.77
C ARG A 164 -0.51 -27.22 9.41
N SER A 165 -1.00 -27.98 10.38
CA SER A 165 -0.26 -29.12 10.91
C SER A 165 -0.88 -30.39 10.37
N ASP A 166 -0.04 -31.28 9.84
CA ASP A 166 -0.50 -32.61 9.43
C ASP A 166 -0.72 -33.53 10.64
N GLU A 167 -1.18 -34.75 10.37
CA GLU A 167 -1.45 -35.76 11.39
C GLU A 167 -0.22 -36.21 12.19
N HIS A 168 0.98 -35.87 11.72
CA HIS A 168 2.26 -36.16 12.38
C HIS A 168 2.83 -34.93 13.11
N GLY A 169 2.14 -33.79 13.07
CA GLY A 169 2.57 -32.54 13.69
C GLY A 169 3.60 -31.75 12.89
N TYR A 170 3.85 -32.11 11.63
CA TYR A 170 4.70 -31.30 10.75
C TYR A 170 3.91 -30.15 10.14
N GLN A 171 4.60 -29.02 9.97
CA GLN A 171 4.05 -27.86 9.29
C GLN A 171 3.89 -28.15 7.79
N GLN A 172 2.74 -27.78 7.28
CA GLN A 172 2.39 -27.72 5.87
C GLN A 172 2.05 -26.27 5.52
N GLU A 173 2.52 -25.82 4.36
CA GLU A 173 2.33 -24.46 3.86
C GLU A 173 1.31 -24.47 2.73
N GLU A 174 0.21 -23.75 2.92
CA GLU A 174 -0.82 -23.57 1.90
C GLU A 174 -0.78 -22.13 1.40
N TYR A 175 -0.48 -21.96 0.10
CA TYR A 175 -0.49 -20.68 -0.59
C TYR A 175 -1.82 -20.55 -1.34
N VAL A 176 -2.57 -19.49 -1.06
CA VAL A 176 -3.91 -19.29 -1.62
C VAL A 176 -3.92 -17.97 -2.37
N ASP A 177 -4.31 -18.03 -3.64
CA ASP A 177 -4.47 -16.83 -4.46
C ASP A 177 -5.60 -15.96 -3.90
N THR A 178 -5.26 -14.71 -3.59
CA THR A 178 -6.20 -13.71 -3.11
C THR A 178 -7.06 -13.24 -4.26
N GLN A 179 -8.38 -13.28 -4.08
CA GLN A 179 -9.30 -12.68 -5.03
C GLN A 179 -9.18 -11.16 -4.95
N VAL A 180 -8.48 -10.56 -5.91
CA VAL A 180 -8.30 -9.10 -6.05
C VAL A 180 -9.62 -8.34 -5.95
N ASP A 181 -10.65 -8.92 -6.54
CA ASP A 181 -12.05 -8.46 -6.57
C ASP A 181 -12.73 -8.36 -5.20
N ASP A 182 -12.18 -9.03 -4.20
CA ASP A 182 -12.64 -9.02 -2.81
C ASP A 182 -11.81 -8.05 -1.95
N LEU A 183 -10.82 -7.36 -2.50
CA LEU A 183 -10.00 -6.41 -1.76
C LEU A 183 -10.53 -4.98 -1.92
N PRO A 184 -10.39 -4.12 -0.88
CA PRO A 184 -10.76 -2.71 -0.94
C PRO A 184 -9.69 -1.89 -1.70
N MET A 185 -9.35 -2.32 -2.92
CA MET A 185 -8.36 -1.68 -3.77
C MET A 185 -8.90 -1.36 -5.15
N GLN A 186 -8.33 -0.32 -5.76
CA GLN A 186 -8.66 0.12 -7.10
C GLN A 186 -7.37 0.45 -7.85
N ALA A 187 -7.41 0.49 -9.18
CA ALA A 187 -6.26 0.93 -9.95
C ALA A 187 -5.92 2.39 -9.58
N ALA A 188 -4.65 2.67 -9.32
CA ALA A 188 -4.18 4.03 -9.22
C ALA A 188 -4.20 4.65 -10.61
N ILE A 189 -4.74 5.86 -10.73
CA ILE A 189 -4.93 6.56 -12.01
C ILE A 189 -4.05 7.80 -12.08
N ASP A 190 -3.61 8.14 -13.29
CA ASP A 190 -2.84 9.36 -13.55
C ASP A 190 -3.75 10.59 -13.74
N SER A 191 -3.18 11.73 -14.14
CA SER A 191 -3.93 12.96 -14.43
C SER A 191 -4.87 12.87 -15.62
N HIS A 192 -4.71 11.86 -16.49
CA HIS A 192 -5.55 11.60 -17.66
C HIS A 192 -6.69 10.61 -17.35
N GLY A 193 -6.66 9.97 -16.18
CA GLY A 193 -7.64 8.97 -15.76
C GLY A 193 -7.26 7.55 -16.15
N ASP A 194 -6.04 7.34 -16.66
CA ASP A 194 -5.56 6.04 -17.11
C ASP A 194 -4.87 5.29 -15.95
N PRO A 195 -5.01 3.95 -15.85
CA PRO A 195 -4.29 3.16 -14.86
C PRO A 195 -2.78 3.32 -14.97
N ILE A 196 -2.13 3.59 -13.84
CA ILE A 196 -0.68 3.75 -13.78
C ILE A 196 0.00 2.39 -13.90
N MET A 197 0.92 2.33 -14.85
CA MET A 197 1.88 1.25 -15.04
C MET A 197 3.28 1.84 -15.04
N VAL A 198 4.18 1.29 -14.23
CA VAL A 198 5.59 1.66 -14.19
C VAL A 198 6.44 0.59 -14.85
N SER A 199 7.54 1.01 -15.45
CA SER A 199 8.52 0.13 -16.07
C SER A 199 9.85 0.26 -15.33
N ILE A 200 10.51 -0.86 -15.07
CA ILE A 200 11.80 -0.96 -14.41
C ILE A 200 12.74 -1.71 -15.33
N GLU A 201 13.80 -1.03 -15.78
CA GLU A 201 14.78 -1.60 -16.71
C GLU A 201 15.88 -2.35 -15.96
N THR A 202 16.20 -3.56 -16.42
CA THR A 202 17.37 -4.35 -16.03
C THR A 202 18.20 -4.66 -17.28
N ARG A 203 19.39 -5.27 -17.12
CA ARG A 203 20.20 -5.71 -18.29
C ARG A 203 19.49 -6.79 -19.12
N ASP A 204 18.64 -7.57 -18.48
CA ASP A 204 18.00 -8.75 -19.07
C ASP A 204 16.57 -8.49 -19.55
N GLY A 205 16.03 -7.28 -19.35
CA GLY A 205 14.70 -6.93 -19.82
C GLY A 205 14.07 -5.77 -19.07
N THR A 206 12.77 -5.62 -19.22
CA THR A 206 11.98 -4.63 -18.49
C THR A 206 10.90 -5.35 -17.70
N VAL A 207 10.81 -5.01 -16.41
CA VAL A 207 9.73 -5.46 -15.54
C VAL A 207 8.68 -4.36 -15.50
N HIS A 208 7.43 -4.71 -15.80
CA HIS A 208 6.30 -3.80 -15.67
C HIS A 208 5.57 -4.05 -14.35
N ALA A 209 5.08 -3.00 -13.70
CA ALA A 209 4.24 -3.14 -12.52
C ALA A 209 3.04 -2.19 -12.60
N LYS A 210 1.84 -2.73 -12.40
CA LYS A 210 0.63 -1.94 -12.18
C LYS A 210 0.64 -1.40 -10.75
N VAL A 211 0.05 -0.22 -10.57
CA VAL A 211 -0.10 0.39 -9.25
C VAL A 211 -1.55 0.30 -8.77
N TRP A 212 -1.75 -0.32 -7.62
CA TRP A 212 -3.02 -0.36 -6.89
C TRP A 212 -3.05 0.71 -5.81
N LEU A 213 -4.25 1.18 -5.46
CA LEU A 213 -4.51 2.12 -4.38
C LEU A 213 -5.47 1.50 -3.36
N MET A 214 -5.05 1.48 -2.10
CA MET A 214 -5.89 1.22 -0.94
C MET A 214 -5.98 2.46 -0.04
N HIS A 215 -7.17 2.72 0.51
CA HIS A 215 -7.36 3.80 1.47
C HIS A 215 -7.28 3.28 2.91
N VAL A 216 -6.28 3.75 3.67
CA VAL A 216 -6.10 3.46 5.10
C VAL A 216 -6.47 4.70 5.90
N GLY A 217 -7.78 4.94 6.04
CA GLY A 217 -8.28 6.23 6.51
C GLY A 217 -7.88 7.34 5.54
N ARG A 218 -7.09 8.31 6.02
CA ARG A 218 -6.52 9.42 5.22
C ARG A 218 -5.25 9.05 4.46
N VAL A 219 -4.53 8.00 4.87
CA VAL A 219 -3.30 7.57 4.20
C VAL A 219 -3.67 6.78 2.94
N GLN A 220 -2.99 7.10 1.85
CA GLN A 220 -3.06 6.33 0.61
C GLN A 220 -1.91 5.33 0.62
N LEU A 221 -2.23 4.05 0.47
CA LEU A 221 -1.28 2.97 0.32
C LEU A 221 -1.26 2.53 -1.14
N TYR A 222 -0.11 2.70 -1.79
CA TYR A 222 0.14 2.28 -3.15
C TYR A 222 0.86 0.94 -3.16
N LEU A 223 0.32 -0.04 -3.88
CA LEU A 223 0.88 -1.39 -3.96
C LEU A 223 1.25 -1.71 -5.39
N LEU A 224 2.48 -2.12 -5.63
CA LEU A 224 2.96 -2.50 -6.95
C LEU A 224 2.73 -3.99 -7.20
N ASP A 225 2.28 -4.29 -8.41
CA ASP A 225 1.89 -5.64 -8.84
C ASP A 225 2.48 -5.94 -10.22
N CYS A 226 3.32 -6.97 -10.29
CA CYS A 226 3.98 -7.42 -11.50
C CYS A 226 3.17 -8.49 -12.26
N ASP A 227 2.02 -8.98 -11.75
CA ASP A 227 1.15 -9.88 -12.50
C ASP A 227 0.35 -9.11 -13.57
N VAL A 228 1.06 -8.73 -14.62
CA VAL A 228 0.53 -7.96 -15.74
C VAL A 228 0.87 -8.60 -17.07
N GLU A 229 0.02 -8.35 -18.06
CA GLU A 229 0.33 -8.70 -19.45
C GLU A 229 1.61 -7.97 -19.92
N GLY A 230 2.45 -8.67 -20.68
CA GLY A 230 3.76 -8.18 -21.11
C GLY A 230 4.93 -8.69 -20.27
N ASN A 231 4.73 -8.96 -18.98
CA ASN A 231 5.74 -9.58 -18.13
C ASN A 231 5.91 -11.08 -18.42
N SER A 232 7.15 -11.57 -18.30
CA SER A 232 7.44 -13.01 -18.37
C SER A 232 6.82 -13.74 -17.16
N PRO A 233 6.59 -15.07 -17.23
CA PRO A 233 6.05 -15.82 -16.10
C PRO A 233 6.85 -15.61 -14.80
N GLN A 234 8.19 -15.56 -14.90
CA GLN A 234 9.08 -15.32 -13.77
C GLN A 234 8.92 -13.91 -13.18
N ASP A 235 8.55 -12.92 -14.00
CA ASP A 235 8.39 -11.54 -13.55
C ASP A 235 7.06 -11.32 -12.86
N ARG A 236 6.02 -12.03 -13.31
CA ARG A 236 4.71 -12.05 -12.64
C ARG A 236 4.82 -12.64 -11.24
N GLU A 237 5.63 -13.69 -11.08
CA GLU A 237 5.88 -14.33 -9.78
C GLU A 237 6.63 -13.44 -8.77
N LEU A 238 7.22 -12.30 -9.19
CA LEU A 238 7.91 -11.38 -8.27
C LEU A 238 6.99 -10.84 -7.18
N THR A 239 5.72 -10.64 -7.50
CA THR A 239 4.70 -10.13 -6.57
C THR A 239 3.73 -11.23 -6.15
N ALA A 240 4.14 -12.50 -6.27
CA ALA A 240 3.28 -13.60 -5.83
C ALA A 240 3.34 -13.78 -4.30
N ARG A 241 4.55 -14.00 -3.78
CA ARG A 241 4.78 -14.40 -2.39
C ARG A 241 5.68 -13.43 -1.63
N LEU A 242 5.26 -13.12 -0.41
CA LEU A 242 6.05 -12.35 0.54
C LEU A 242 7.24 -13.20 1.02
N TYR A 243 8.46 -12.67 0.89
CA TYR A 243 9.72 -13.36 1.20
C TYR A 243 9.91 -14.70 0.46
N GLY A 244 9.31 -14.84 -0.73
CA GLY A 244 9.51 -15.99 -1.60
C GLY A 244 10.78 -15.88 -2.46
N GLY A 245 11.17 -17.02 -3.02
CA GLY A 245 12.24 -17.12 -4.03
C GLY A 245 13.67 -17.13 -3.46
N ASP A 246 14.62 -16.91 -4.35
CA ASP A 246 16.06 -16.87 -4.08
C ASP A 246 16.60 -15.43 -4.08
N GLU A 247 17.92 -15.25 -3.93
CA GLU A 247 18.56 -13.92 -3.95
C GLU A 247 18.22 -13.10 -5.20
N ARG A 248 18.10 -13.76 -6.36
CA ARG A 248 17.70 -13.14 -7.63
C ARG A 248 16.25 -12.65 -7.58
N THR A 249 15.35 -13.42 -7.00
CA THR A 249 13.96 -12.98 -6.79
C THR A 249 13.92 -11.79 -5.83
N ARG A 250 14.68 -11.86 -4.73
CA ARG A 250 14.72 -10.83 -3.69
C ARG A 250 15.23 -9.48 -4.20
N ILE A 251 16.37 -9.42 -4.90
CA ILE A 251 16.88 -8.15 -5.44
C ILE A 251 15.90 -7.51 -6.43
N ARG A 252 15.17 -8.33 -7.19
CA ARG A 252 14.16 -7.85 -8.15
C ARG A 252 12.91 -7.34 -7.44
N GLN A 253 12.45 -8.00 -6.37
CA GLN A 253 11.39 -7.48 -5.49
C GLN A 253 11.79 -6.13 -4.90
N GLU A 254 13.01 -6.01 -4.37
CA GLU A 254 13.52 -4.76 -3.79
C GLU A 254 13.64 -3.67 -4.87
N LEU A 255 14.02 -4.02 -6.10
CA LEU A 255 14.07 -3.08 -7.21
C LEU A 255 12.67 -2.57 -7.60
N VAL A 256 11.66 -3.45 -7.66
CA VAL A 256 10.27 -3.07 -7.94
C VAL A 256 9.74 -2.17 -6.83
N LEU A 257 9.89 -2.57 -5.56
CA LEU A 257 9.46 -1.76 -4.41
C LEU A 257 10.14 -0.38 -4.39
N SER A 258 11.43 -0.36 -4.69
CA SER A 258 12.26 0.84 -4.66
C SER A 258 12.03 1.73 -5.89
N VAL A 259 12.59 1.34 -7.03
CA VAL A 259 12.61 2.13 -8.26
C VAL A 259 11.19 2.26 -8.82
N GLY A 260 10.46 1.14 -8.87
CA GLY A 260 9.05 1.15 -9.28
C GLY A 260 8.21 2.04 -8.37
N GLY A 261 8.42 1.97 -7.06
CA GLY A 261 7.70 2.80 -6.09
C GLY A 261 7.95 4.30 -6.23
N VAL A 262 9.21 4.72 -6.45
CA VAL A 262 9.54 6.13 -6.72
C VAL A 262 8.89 6.60 -8.03
N ARG A 263 8.98 5.79 -9.09
CA ARG A 263 8.34 6.07 -10.39
C ARG A 263 6.83 6.16 -10.29
N ALA A 264 6.21 5.32 -9.45
CA ALA A 264 4.77 5.35 -9.19
C ALA A 264 4.36 6.67 -8.53
N LEU A 265 5.10 7.12 -7.50
CA LEU A 265 4.86 8.41 -6.86
C LEU A 265 4.99 9.57 -7.86
N ARG A 266 5.99 9.53 -8.75
CA ARG A 266 6.15 10.52 -9.82
C ARG A 266 4.97 10.53 -10.80
N ALA A 267 4.52 9.36 -11.26
CA ALA A 267 3.36 9.24 -12.14
C ALA A 267 2.07 9.75 -11.49
N LEU A 268 1.95 9.60 -10.16
CA LEU A 268 0.85 10.16 -9.35
C LEU A 268 0.95 11.67 -9.12
N GLY A 269 2.04 12.33 -9.57
CA GLY A 269 2.30 13.73 -9.27
C GLY A 269 2.60 14.01 -7.79
N ILE A 270 3.02 12.99 -7.04
CA ILE A 270 3.38 13.11 -5.63
C ILE A 270 4.87 13.41 -5.53
N THR A 271 5.22 14.54 -4.93
CA THR A 271 6.61 14.90 -4.61
C THR A 271 6.83 14.78 -3.10
N PRO A 272 7.46 13.70 -2.61
CA PRO A 272 7.72 13.54 -1.19
C PRO A 272 8.69 14.60 -0.66
N GLY A 273 8.49 15.00 0.59
CA GLY A 273 9.44 15.83 1.33
C GLY A 273 10.46 15.00 2.11
N VAL A 274 10.08 13.77 2.46
CA VAL A 274 10.89 12.78 3.17
C VAL A 274 10.59 11.40 2.60
N TYR A 275 11.63 10.60 2.41
CA TYR A 275 11.54 9.17 2.10
C TYR A 275 11.89 8.39 3.36
N HIS A 276 10.96 7.59 3.86
CA HIS A 276 11.18 6.76 5.04
C HIS A 276 11.22 5.29 4.62
N LEU A 277 12.40 4.69 4.72
CA LEU A 277 12.68 3.31 4.35
C LEU A 277 12.55 2.41 5.59
N ASN A 278 11.59 1.50 5.55
CA ASN A 278 11.39 0.51 6.59
C ASN A 278 12.19 -0.76 6.28
N GLU A 279 13.34 -0.92 6.94
CA GLU A 279 14.37 -1.93 6.68
C GLU A 279 15.01 -1.83 5.27
N GLY A 280 15.96 -2.71 4.96
CA GLY A 280 16.75 -2.71 3.72
C GLY A 280 15.97 -2.93 2.42
N HIS A 281 14.71 -3.40 2.48
CA HIS A 281 13.96 -3.84 1.29
C HIS A 281 13.67 -2.75 0.25
N SER A 282 13.79 -1.48 0.66
CA SER A 282 13.60 -0.32 -0.20
C SER A 282 14.89 0.51 -0.37
N ALA A 283 16.05 -0.09 -0.11
CA ALA A 283 17.34 0.59 -0.09
C ALA A 283 17.76 1.17 -1.46
N PHE A 284 17.18 0.71 -2.57
CA PHE A 284 17.46 1.28 -3.89
C PHE A 284 16.61 2.51 -4.21
N ALA A 285 15.60 2.84 -3.41
CA ALA A 285 14.72 3.97 -3.68
C ALA A 285 15.48 5.31 -3.75
N PRO A 286 16.42 5.61 -2.82
CA PRO A 286 17.24 6.82 -2.90
C PRO A 286 18.02 6.94 -4.21
N LEU A 287 18.46 5.84 -4.83
CA LEU A 287 19.18 5.90 -6.11
C LEU A 287 18.30 6.40 -7.25
N GLU A 288 17.04 5.96 -7.30
CA GLU A 288 16.08 6.49 -8.28
C GLU A 288 15.76 7.96 -7.99
N VAL A 289 15.61 8.36 -6.71
CA VAL A 289 15.40 9.77 -6.35
C VAL A 289 16.60 10.63 -6.76
N ILE A 290 17.84 10.15 -6.58
CA ILE A 290 19.05 10.83 -7.06
C ILE A 290 18.98 11.00 -8.58
N ARG A 291 18.62 9.96 -9.31
CA ARG A 291 18.44 10.02 -10.77
C ARG A 291 17.41 11.08 -11.18
N GLU A 292 16.28 11.16 -10.48
CA GLU A 292 15.27 12.19 -10.71
C GLU A 292 15.83 13.60 -10.45
N ARG A 293 16.56 13.81 -9.35
CA ARG A 293 17.21 15.11 -9.04
C ARG A 293 18.23 15.51 -10.09
N MET A 294 19.05 14.57 -10.56
CA MET A 294 20.02 14.84 -11.62
C MET A 294 19.31 15.25 -12.92
N GLN A 295 18.22 14.58 -13.28
CA GLN A 295 17.47 14.86 -14.51
C GLN A 295 16.68 16.18 -14.41
N ASP A 296 15.96 16.39 -13.31
CA ASP A 296 14.96 17.45 -13.19
C ASP A 296 15.58 18.76 -12.71
N ASP A 297 16.54 18.69 -11.80
CA ASP A 297 17.18 19.84 -11.16
C ASP A 297 18.59 20.12 -11.74
N GLY A 298 19.12 19.24 -12.60
CA GLY A 298 20.42 19.39 -13.26
C GLY A 298 21.62 19.21 -12.31
N LEU A 299 21.41 18.59 -11.15
CA LEU A 299 22.44 18.36 -10.15
C LEU A 299 23.48 17.33 -10.60
N SER A 300 24.71 17.46 -10.13
CA SER A 300 25.67 16.35 -10.19
C SER A 300 25.26 15.22 -9.24
N PHE A 301 25.77 14.01 -9.49
CA PHE A 301 25.54 12.85 -8.62
C PHE A 301 25.85 13.17 -7.14
N ASP A 302 26.99 13.80 -6.85
CA ASP A 302 27.40 14.08 -5.47
C ASP A 302 26.51 15.14 -4.79
N GLU A 303 25.99 16.11 -5.53
CA GLU A 303 25.05 17.11 -5.01
C GLU A 303 23.70 16.46 -4.71
N ALA A 304 23.17 15.69 -5.66
CA ALA A 304 21.92 14.96 -5.52
C ALA A 304 22.01 13.94 -4.36
N LEU A 305 23.10 13.19 -4.26
CA LEU A 305 23.35 12.25 -3.16
C LEU A 305 23.28 12.95 -1.79
N ARG A 306 23.96 14.10 -1.63
CA ARG A 306 23.93 14.87 -0.37
C ARG A 306 22.54 15.39 -0.04
N GLU A 307 21.77 15.80 -1.03
CA GLU A 307 20.40 16.27 -0.81
C GLU A 307 19.45 15.13 -0.45
N VAL A 308 19.46 14.04 -1.22
CA VAL A 308 18.59 12.88 -1.00
C VAL A 308 18.91 12.21 0.34
N ALA A 309 20.19 12.15 0.74
CA ALA A 309 20.57 11.65 2.05
C ALA A 309 19.91 12.45 3.20
N ARG A 310 19.74 13.77 3.06
CA ARG A 310 19.06 14.61 4.06
C ARG A 310 17.54 14.46 4.04
N GLN A 311 16.98 13.95 2.95
CA GLN A 311 15.55 13.67 2.79
C GLN A 311 15.21 12.22 3.13
N THR A 312 16.20 11.37 3.41
CA THR A 312 15.99 9.93 3.65
C THR A 312 16.12 9.60 5.13
N VAL A 313 15.12 8.88 5.65
CA VAL A 313 15.11 8.29 6.97
C VAL A 313 15.14 6.78 6.81
N PHE A 314 16.12 6.11 7.42
CA PHE A 314 16.21 4.66 7.42
C PHE A 314 15.90 4.13 8.82
N THR A 315 15.07 3.10 8.92
CA THR A 315 14.79 2.38 10.17
C THR A 315 15.15 0.92 10.00
N THR A 316 16.03 0.43 10.86
CA THR A 316 16.39 -1.00 10.94
C THR A 316 15.82 -1.62 12.20
N HIS A 317 15.27 -2.83 12.08
CA HIS A 317 14.62 -3.57 13.15
C HIS A 317 15.42 -4.81 13.54
N THR A 318 16.26 -5.29 12.63
CA THR A 318 17.07 -6.49 12.85
C THR A 318 18.50 -6.10 13.26
N PRO A 319 18.91 -6.40 14.51
CA PRO A 319 20.25 -6.07 14.98
C PRO A 319 21.32 -7.05 14.48
N VAL A 320 20.94 -8.12 13.77
CA VAL A 320 21.83 -9.19 13.32
C VAL A 320 21.98 -9.22 11.79
N PRO A 321 23.20 -9.47 11.25
CA PRO A 321 23.44 -9.47 9.81
C PRO A 321 22.60 -10.45 9.01
N ALA A 322 22.10 -11.52 9.63
CA ALA A 322 21.29 -12.54 8.98
C ALA A 322 19.91 -12.04 8.54
N GLY A 323 19.46 -10.89 9.05
CA GLY A 323 18.21 -10.26 8.60
C GLY A 323 18.39 -9.22 7.50
N HIS A 324 19.60 -9.08 6.93
CA HIS A 324 19.88 -8.14 5.87
C HIS A 324 20.18 -8.89 4.58
N ASP A 325 19.38 -8.62 3.54
CA ASP A 325 19.62 -9.14 2.20
C ASP A 325 21.00 -8.64 1.70
N ARG A 326 21.80 -9.55 1.13
CA ARG A 326 23.11 -9.26 0.56
C ARG A 326 23.16 -9.80 -0.85
N PHE A 327 23.57 -8.96 -1.78
CA PHE A 327 23.60 -9.33 -3.20
C PHE A 327 25.03 -9.30 -3.73
N GLY A 328 25.38 -10.32 -4.51
CA GLY A 328 26.64 -10.36 -5.23
C GLY A 328 26.75 -9.22 -6.24
N ALA A 329 27.99 -8.77 -6.52
CA ALA A 329 28.24 -7.66 -7.44
C ALA A 329 27.67 -7.89 -8.84
N GLU A 330 27.66 -9.15 -9.30
CA GLU A 330 27.10 -9.53 -10.60
C GLU A 330 25.59 -9.31 -10.64
N LEU A 331 24.84 -9.72 -9.59
CA LEU A 331 23.40 -9.47 -9.49
C LEU A 331 23.08 -7.97 -9.43
N VAL A 332 23.91 -7.20 -8.71
CA VAL A 332 23.76 -5.74 -8.63
C VAL A 332 23.96 -5.11 -10.01
N GLU A 333 25.01 -5.43 -10.75
CA GLU A 333 25.21 -4.88 -12.10
C GLU A 333 24.12 -5.34 -13.08
N GLU A 334 23.65 -6.58 -12.96
CA GLU A 334 22.60 -7.11 -13.82
C GLU A 334 21.26 -6.37 -13.64
N HIS A 335 20.88 -6.07 -12.40
CA HIS A 335 19.57 -5.48 -12.10
C HIS A 335 19.59 -3.96 -11.96
N LEU A 336 20.65 -3.38 -11.39
CA LEU A 336 20.81 -1.93 -11.20
C LEU A 336 21.67 -1.28 -12.29
N GLY A 337 22.27 -2.04 -13.20
CA GLY A 337 23.15 -1.53 -14.26
C GLY A 337 22.55 -0.39 -15.09
N PRO A 338 21.30 -0.48 -15.59
CA PRO A 338 20.66 0.64 -16.29
C PRO A 338 20.51 1.89 -15.42
N LEU A 339 20.14 1.74 -14.15
CA LEU A 339 20.07 2.85 -13.19
C LEU A 339 21.46 3.44 -12.93
N ARG A 340 22.48 2.60 -12.77
CA ARG A 340 23.89 3.00 -12.61
C ARG A 340 24.35 3.85 -13.79
N ASP A 341 24.06 3.41 -15.01
CA ASP A 341 24.42 4.12 -16.24
C ASP A 341 23.71 5.49 -16.29
N ALA A 342 22.44 5.55 -15.91
CA ALA A 342 21.68 6.79 -15.81
C ALA A 342 22.20 7.75 -14.73
N LEU A 343 22.79 7.21 -13.65
CA LEU A 343 23.47 7.98 -12.61
C LEU A 343 24.88 8.43 -13.02
N GLY A 344 25.44 7.89 -14.11
CA GLY A 344 26.77 8.24 -14.61
C GLY A 344 27.93 7.84 -13.70
N ILE A 345 27.74 6.83 -12.85
CA ILE A 345 28.75 6.36 -11.88
C ILE A 345 29.34 4.99 -12.29
N SER A 346 30.55 4.69 -11.83
CA SER A 346 31.18 3.40 -12.04
C SER A 346 30.53 2.29 -11.21
N LEU A 347 30.72 1.03 -11.60
CA LEU A 347 30.27 -0.12 -10.80
C LEU A 347 30.92 -0.11 -9.41
N GLU A 348 32.19 0.28 -9.31
CA GLU A 348 32.88 0.42 -8.03
C GLU A 348 32.22 1.46 -7.13
N GLN A 349 31.83 2.61 -7.67
CA GLN A 349 31.10 3.64 -6.93
C GLN A 349 29.73 3.13 -6.45
N LEU A 350 28.96 2.47 -7.32
CA LEU A 350 27.66 1.89 -6.93
C LEU A 350 27.82 0.88 -5.80
N LEU A 351 28.74 -0.08 -5.94
CA LEU A 351 28.99 -1.08 -4.91
C LEU A 351 29.51 -0.45 -3.62
N GLY A 352 30.31 0.62 -3.71
CA GLY A 352 30.80 1.39 -2.56
C GLY A 352 29.69 2.00 -1.70
N LEU A 353 28.50 2.23 -2.25
CA LEU A 353 27.35 2.73 -1.47
C LEU A 353 26.73 1.66 -0.55
N GLY A 354 26.94 0.37 -0.84
CA GLY A 354 26.34 -0.76 -0.11
C GLY A 354 27.34 -1.70 0.56
N ARG A 355 28.65 -1.55 0.32
CA ARG A 355 29.69 -2.38 0.94
C ARG A 355 29.82 -2.08 2.43
N VAL A 356 30.00 -3.14 3.21
CA VAL A 356 30.33 -3.04 4.65
C VAL A 356 31.70 -2.41 4.86
N GLU A 357 32.65 -2.74 3.98
CA GLU A 357 34.01 -2.19 3.94
C GLU A 357 34.22 -1.57 2.55
N PRO A 358 33.85 -0.29 2.38
CA PRO A 358 33.85 0.40 1.08
C PRO A 358 35.24 0.80 0.58
#